data_AF-A0A5B0SH92-F1
#
_entry.id   AF-A0A5B0SH92-F1
#
_cell.length_a   1.000
_cell.length_b   1.000
_cell.length_c   1.000
_cell.angle_alpha   90.00
_cell.angle_beta   90.00
_cell.angle_gamma   90.00
#
_symmetry.space_group_name_H-M   'P 1'
#
loop_
_entity.id
_entity.type
_entity.pdbx_description
1 polymer ?
#
loop_
_entity_poly.entity_id
_entity_poly.type
_entity_poly.pdbx_seq_one_letter_code
_entity_poly.pdbx_strand_id
1 'polypeptide(L)'
;MTSSINVPTLQNASDHDLTGVVFGFTLGFGFFVICHAVKRTRKISAFTIMTWLTILVTSVSAWMVFFNLENIVHRPLAYYVVLSILWAIQSQCVLQIIVSRIVLIWSNPDHIRRLRWGVFTWVALINLSSIPARIQISAAYTKFETFWEPSEKTLCLLTDAFLNVIFIISVRKTLISNGLTKYNELVKFNVFVIGLSIALDLGIVSSMLGFNTLAIIDGKD
;
A
#
# COMPACT_ATOMS: atom_id res chain seq x y z
N MET A 1 30.77 25.51 29.96
CA MET A 1 31.59 24.58 29.16
C MET A 1 30.64 23.60 28.50
N THR A 2 30.61 23.67 27.17
CA THR A 2 29.71 23.00 26.24
C THR A 2 29.94 21.49 26.25
N SER A 3 28.98 20.74 26.79
CA SER A 3 28.89 19.30 26.54
C SER A 3 28.21 19.14 25.18
N SER A 4 29.03 18.93 24.15
CA SER A 4 28.60 18.62 22.80
C SER A 4 27.85 17.29 22.80
N ILE A 5 26.52 17.38 22.76
CA ILE A 5 25.65 16.26 22.41
C ILE A 5 26.02 15.87 20.98
N ASN A 6 26.62 14.69 20.83
CA ASN A 6 26.90 14.08 19.53
C ASN A 6 25.56 13.85 18.82
N VAL A 7 25.20 14.79 17.95
CA VAL A 7 24.06 14.70 17.03
C VAL A 7 24.42 13.69 15.93
N PRO A 8 23.56 12.71 15.60
CA PRO A 8 23.87 11.65 14.64
C PRO A 8 23.89 12.20 13.21
N THR A 9 25.02 12.74 12.78
CA THR A 9 25.21 13.29 11.42
C THR A 9 25.48 12.21 10.37
N LEU A 10 25.98 11.03 10.78
CA LEU A 10 26.28 9.92 9.87
C LEU A 10 25.03 9.10 9.49
N GLN A 11 24.10 8.92 10.43
CA GLN A 11 22.83 8.20 10.21
C GLN A 11 21.95 8.93 9.18
N ASN A 12 21.89 10.26 9.25
CA ASN A 12 21.06 11.08 8.35
C ASN A 12 21.54 11.05 6.90
N ALA A 13 22.86 10.93 6.65
CA ALA A 13 23.40 10.87 5.30
C ALA A 13 23.07 9.52 4.64
N SER A 14 23.24 8.40 5.36
CA SER A 14 22.87 7.07 4.85
C SER A 14 21.36 6.95 4.62
N ASP A 15 20.54 7.53 5.50
CA ASP A 15 19.08 7.48 5.37
C ASP A 15 18.61 8.34 4.18
N HIS A 16 19.25 9.48 3.94
CA HIS A 16 18.95 10.34 2.79
C HIS A 16 19.36 9.67 1.47
N ASP A 17 20.55 9.05 1.42
CA ASP A 17 21.02 8.34 0.23
C ASP A 17 20.16 7.11 -0.07
N LEU A 18 19.82 6.32 0.96
CA LEU A 18 18.90 5.20 0.84
C LEU A 18 17.53 5.65 0.33
N THR A 19 17.01 6.76 0.85
CA THR A 19 15.73 7.29 0.42
C THR A 19 15.77 7.75 -1.03
N GLY A 20 16.84 8.43 -1.45
CA GLY A 20 17.04 8.81 -2.86
C GLY A 20 17.09 7.60 -3.80
N VAL A 21 17.77 6.52 -3.40
CA VAL A 21 17.83 5.27 -4.17
C VAL A 21 16.46 4.60 -4.27
N VAL A 22 15.73 4.47 -3.15
CA VAL A 22 14.38 3.87 -3.12
C VAL A 22 13.39 4.71 -3.94
N PHE A 23 13.47 6.03 -3.84
CA PHE A 23 12.64 6.95 -4.60
C PHE A 23 12.92 6.85 -6.11
N GLY A 24 14.19 6.86 -6.51
CA GLY A 24 14.61 6.69 -7.90
C GLY A 24 14.17 5.34 -8.48
N PHE A 25 14.32 4.26 -7.72
CA PHE A 25 13.84 2.93 -8.12
C PHE A 25 12.32 2.91 -8.30
N THR A 26 11.57 3.51 -7.36
CA THR A 26 10.12 3.60 -7.41
C THR A 26 9.63 4.39 -8.62
N LEU A 27 10.30 5.50 -8.96
CA LEU A 27 9.99 6.28 -10.17
C LEU A 27 10.27 5.49 -11.46
N GLY A 28 11.41 4.78 -11.52
CA GLY A 28 11.76 3.95 -12.67
C GLY A 28 10.74 2.84 -12.92
N PHE A 29 10.33 2.13 -11.86
CA PHE A 29 9.27 1.13 -11.94
C PHE A 29 7.91 1.76 -12.27
N GLY A 30 7.58 2.90 -11.67
CA GLY A 30 6.35 3.65 -11.93
C GLY A 30 6.21 4.07 -13.39
N PHE A 31 7.30 4.53 -14.03
CA PHE A 31 7.33 4.85 -15.45
C PHE A 31 6.99 3.63 -16.32
N PHE A 32 7.58 2.47 -16.01
CA PHE A 32 7.29 1.22 -16.72
C PHE A 32 5.81 0.82 -16.59
N VAL A 33 5.24 0.94 -15.39
CA VAL A 33 3.81 0.70 -15.12
C VAL A 33 2.93 1.65 -15.95
N ILE A 34 3.27 2.93 -16.02
CA ILE A 34 2.54 3.93 -16.81
C ILE A 34 2.58 3.57 -18.30
N CYS A 35 3.75 3.24 -18.85
CA CYS A 35 3.88 2.84 -20.25
C CYS A 35 3.02 1.60 -20.58
N HIS A 36 2.99 0.61 -19.69
CA HIS A 36 2.13 -0.57 -19.84
C HIS A 36 0.64 -0.24 -19.69
N ALA A 37 0.28 0.65 -18.78
CA ALA A 37 -1.11 1.11 -18.58
C ALA A 37 -1.62 1.86 -19.82
N VAL A 38 -0.81 2.76 -20.40
CA VAL A 38 -1.15 3.49 -21.63
C VAL A 38 -1.41 2.53 -22.79
N LYS A 39 -0.54 1.54 -23.01
CA LYS A 39 -0.74 0.53 -24.07
C LYS A 39 -2.03 -0.28 -23.89
N ARG A 40 -2.48 -0.48 -22.64
CA ARG A 40 -3.72 -1.20 -22.30
C ARG A 40 -4.98 -0.33 -22.32
N THR A 41 -4.86 0.99 -22.41
CA THR A 41 -5.97 1.97 -22.34
C THR A 41 -6.73 2.13 -23.68
N ARG A 42 -6.91 1.05 -24.46
CA ARG A 42 -7.69 1.13 -25.72
C ARG A 42 -9.20 1.32 -25.50
N LYS A 43 -9.71 1.13 -24.28
CA LYS A 43 -11.09 1.45 -23.87
C LYS A 43 -11.09 2.06 -22.46
N ILE A 44 -11.80 3.18 -22.29
CA ILE A 44 -12.02 3.82 -20.98
C ILE A 44 -13.06 2.97 -20.24
N SER A 45 -12.59 2.14 -19.32
CA SER A 45 -13.45 1.37 -18.41
C SER A 45 -13.25 1.88 -16.97
N ALA A 46 -14.21 1.61 -16.08
CA ALA A 46 -14.09 1.98 -14.66
C ALA A 46 -12.81 1.42 -14.00
N PHE A 47 -12.36 0.23 -14.43
CA PHE A 47 -11.10 -0.37 -14.02
C PHE A 47 -9.88 0.46 -14.45
N THR A 48 -9.92 0.98 -15.68
CA THR A 48 -8.88 1.86 -16.23
C THR A 48 -8.78 3.14 -15.41
N ILE A 49 -9.91 3.78 -15.10
CA ILE A 49 -9.96 5.02 -14.30
C ILE A 49 -9.40 4.79 -12.89
N MET A 50 -9.79 3.71 -12.21
CA MET A 50 -9.27 3.37 -10.88
C MET A 50 -7.76 3.13 -10.89
N THR A 51 -7.23 2.52 -11.95
CA THR A 51 -5.79 2.29 -12.11
C THR A 51 -5.03 3.60 -12.28
N TRP A 52 -5.51 4.50 -13.14
CA TRP A 52 -4.92 5.82 -13.34
C TRP A 52 -4.97 6.68 -12.07
N LEU A 53 -6.09 6.65 -11.34
CA LEU A 53 -6.23 7.33 -10.06
C LEU A 53 -5.21 6.81 -9.04
N THR A 54 -5.01 5.49 -8.97
CA THR A 54 -4.02 4.89 -8.07
C THR A 54 -2.62 5.38 -8.38
N ILE A 55 -2.23 5.40 -9.67
CA ILE A 55 -0.91 5.89 -10.11
C ILE A 55 -0.71 7.37 -9.74
N LEU A 56 -1.74 8.21 -9.93
CA LEU A 56 -1.67 9.62 -9.56
C LEU A 56 -1.51 9.81 -8.05
N VAL A 57 -2.33 9.13 -7.25
CA VAL A 57 -2.30 9.24 -5.78
C VAL A 57 -0.96 8.76 -5.22
N THR A 58 -0.41 7.66 -5.71
CA THR A 58 0.91 7.16 -5.26
C THR A 58 2.04 8.11 -5.66
N SER A 59 1.98 8.70 -6.85
CA SER A 59 3.01 9.63 -7.34
C SER A 59 3.00 10.93 -6.54
N VAL A 60 1.81 11.47 -6.29
CA VAL A 60 1.61 12.68 -5.47
C VAL A 60 2.07 12.44 -4.02
N SER A 61 1.74 11.28 -3.45
CA SER A 61 2.20 10.92 -2.10
C SER A 61 3.72 10.80 -2.02
N ALA A 62 4.35 10.16 -3.01
CA ALA A 62 5.80 10.03 -3.07
C ALA A 62 6.51 11.39 -3.14
N TRP A 63 6.00 12.32 -3.97
CA TRP A 63 6.53 13.69 -4.05
C TRP A 63 6.36 14.45 -2.74
N MET A 64 5.20 14.34 -2.07
CA MET A 64 4.99 14.99 -0.77
C MET A 64 5.94 14.49 0.31
N VAL A 65 6.25 13.19 0.33
CA VAL A 65 7.22 12.63 1.28
C VAL A 65 8.63 13.10 0.94
N PHE A 66 9.01 13.09 -0.34
CA PHE A 66 10.33 13.55 -0.80
C PHE A 66 10.59 15.02 -0.43
N PHE A 67 9.67 15.94 -0.75
CA PHE A 67 9.82 17.37 -0.41
C PHE A 67 9.85 17.64 1.10
N ASN A 68 9.18 16.80 1.90
CA ASN A 68 9.24 16.89 3.35
C ASN A 68 10.62 16.44 3.90
N LEU A 69 11.29 15.49 3.25
CA LEU A 69 12.62 15.03 3.64
C LEU A 69 13.72 16.06 3.32
N GLU A 70 13.57 16.82 2.24
CA GLU A 70 14.48 17.93 1.92
C GLU A 70 14.30 19.17 2.84
N ASN A 71 13.40 19.10 3.83
CA ASN A 71 13.05 20.20 4.75
C ASN A 71 12.58 21.50 4.06
N ILE A 72 12.15 21.42 2.79
CA ILE A 72 11.70 22.59 2.02
C ILE A 72 10.30 23.05 2.47
N VAL A 73 9.51 22.14 3.05
CA VAL A 73 8.11 22.36 3.41
C VAL A 73 7.96 22.44 4.93
N HIS A 74 7.41 23.55 5.45
CA HIS A 74 6.94 23.62 6.84
C HIS A 74 5.90 22.51 7.07
N ARG A 75 5.85 21.91 8.26
CA ARG A 75 4.95 20.78 8.61
C ARG A 75 3.66 21.27 9.31
N PRO A 76 2.66 21.85 8.62
CA PRO A 76 1.38 22.15 9.23
C PRO A 76 0.58 20.85 9.41
N LEU A 77 -0.40 20.87 10.32
CA LEU A 77 -1.34 19.75 10.53
C LEU A 77 -2.03 19.30 9.22
N ALA A 78 -2.26 20.24 8.29
CA ALA A 78 -2.82 19.95 6.97
C ALA A 78 -1.99 18.93 6.15
N TYR A 79 -0.66 18.91 6.32
CA TYR A 79 0.21 17.94 5.63
C TYR A 79 -0.14 16.50 6.02
N TYR A 80 -0.24 16.22 7.33
CA TYR A 80 -0.58 14.89 7.85
C TYR A 80 -2.00 14.46 7.46
N VAL A 81 -2.96 15.38 7.48
CA VAL A 81 -4.34 15.11 7.06
C VAL A 81 -4.42 14.76 5.58
N VAL A 82 -3.76 15.53 4.71
CA VAL A 82 -3.74 15.27 3.27
C VAL A 82 -3.07 13.93 2.96
N LEU A 83 -1.93 13.63 3.61
CA LEU A 83 -1.25 12.35 3.44
C LEU A 83 -2.12 11.17 3.89
N SER A 84 -2.86 11.33 4.99
CA SER A 84 -3.80 10.31 5.46
C SER A 84 -4.98 10.10 4.51
N ILE A 85 -5.51 11.17 3.90
CA ILE A 85 -6.59 11.08 2.91
C ILE A 85 -6.09 10.39 1.64
N LEU A 86 -4.90 10.76 1.16
CA LEU A 86 -4.30 10.12 -0.02
C LEU A 86 -4.06 8.64 0.22
N TRP A 87 -3.55 8.27 1.40
CA TRP A 87 -3.40 6.88 1.78
C TRP A 87 -4.74 6.13 1.79
N ALA A 88 -5.80 6.73 2.34
CA ALA A 88 -7.13 6.12 2.35
C ALA A 88 -7.70 5.92 0.95
N ILE A 89 -7.50 6.88 0.05
CA ILE A 89 -7.90 6.75 -1.35
C ILE A 89 -7.09 5.63 -2.03
N GLN A 90 -5.78 5.61 -1.81
CA GLN A 90 -4.88 4.61 -2.40
C GLN A 90 -5.25 3.19 -1.96
N SER A 91 -5.40 2.95 -0.66
CA SER A 91 -5.72 1.63 -0.11
C SER A 91 -7.07 1.12 -0.62
N GLN A 92 -8.06 2.00 -0.73
CA GLN A 92 -9.36 1.68 -1.33
C GLN A 92 -9.23 1.30 -2.81
N CYS A 93 -8.46 2.06 -3.59
CA CYS A 93 -8.35 1.83 -5.03
C CYS A 93 -7.61 0.52 -5.34
N VAL A 94 -6.51 0.23 -4.64
CA VAL A 94 -5.70 -1.00 -4.84
C VAL A 94 -6.55 -2.25 -4.60
N LEU A 95 -7.29 -2.31 -3.49
CA LEU A 95 -8.12 -3.46 -3.15
C LEU A 95 -9.31 -3.61 -4.11
N GLN A 96 -9.90 -2.49 -4.57
CA GLN A 96 -10.97 -2.52 -5.58
C GLN A 96 -10.47 -2.99 -6.95
N ILE A 97 -9.21 -2.72 -7.33
CA ILE A 97 -8.60 -3.25 -8.56
C ILE A 97 -8.54 -4.78 -8.50
N ILE A 98 -8.10 -5.36 -7.38
CA ILE A 98 -8.05 -6.83 -7.19
C ILE A 98 -9.46 -7.43 -7.25
N VAL A 99 -10.41 -6.84 -6.51
CA VAL A 99 -11.81 -7.29 -6.52
C VAL A 99 -12.41 -7.21 -7.92
N SER A 100 -12.17 -6.14 -8.67
CA SER A 100 -12.65 -5.98 -10.05
C SER A 100 -12.15 -7.10 -10.97
N ARG A 101 -10.92 -7.58 -10.77
CA ARG A 101 -10.39 -8.75 -11.50
C ARG A 101 -11.08 -10.05 -11.12
N ILE A 102 -11.36 -10.27 -9.83
CA ILE A 102 -12.09 -11.46 -9.35
C ILE A 102 -13.50 -11.48 -9.95
N VAL A 103 -14.17 -10.34 -9.93
CA VAL A 103 -15.53 -10.15 -10.45
C VAL A 103 -15.64 -10.44 -11.93
N LEU A 104 -14.60 -10.15 -12.72
CA LEU A 104 -14.57 -10.46 -14.15
C LEU A 104 -14.55 -11.97 -14.44
N ILE A 105 -14.07 -12.78 -13.50
CA ILE A 105 -13.96 -14.25 -13.65
C ILE A 105 -15.22 -14.96 -13.15
N TRP A 106 -15.90 -14.41 -12.14
CA TRP A 106 -17.14 -14.98 -11.62
C TRP A 106 -18.33 -14.65 -12.52
N SER A 107 -19.24 -15.61 -12.67
CA SER A 107 -20.45 -15.42 -13.49
C SER A 107 -21.68 -15.02 -12.66
N ASN A 108 -21.64 -15.16 -11.32
CA ASN A 108 -22.81 -14.93 -10.47
C ASN A 108 -22.83 -13.49 -9.91
N PRO A 109 -23.75 -12.61 -10.36
CA PRO A 109 -23.74 -11.17 -10.06
C PRO A 109 -24.01 -10.84 -8.59
N ASP A 110 -24.74 -11.69 -7.85
CA ASP A 110 -25.11 -11.41 -6.46
C ASP A 110 -23.92 -11.57 -5.51
N HIS A 111 -23.14 -12.64 -5.70
CA HIS A 111 -21.91 -12.88 -4.93
C HIS A 111 -20.84 -11.82 -5.23
N ILE A 112 -20.74 -11.42 -6.49
CA ILE A 112 -19.90 -10.31 -6.95
C ILE A 112 -20.22 -9.01 -6.22
N ARG A 113 -21.51 -8.64 -6.14
CA ARG A 113 -21.93 -7.39 -5.52
C ARG A 113 -21.67 -7.43 -4.00
N ARG A 114 -21.93 -8.56 -3.34
CA ARG A 114 -21.62 -8.74 -1.92
C ARG A 114 -20.12 -8.64 -1.62
N LEU A 115 -19.26 -9.27 -2.42
CA LEU A 115 -17.80 -9.19 -2.25
C LEU A 115 -17.32 -7.74 -2.42
N ARG A 116 -17.82 -7.04 -3.44
CA ARG A 116 -17.42 -5.66 -3.72
C ARG A 116 -17.78 -4.70 -2.61
N TRP A 117 -19.02 -4.75 -2.12
CA TRP A 117 -19.46 -3.91 -1.00
C TRP A 117 -18.82 -4.34 0.32
N GLY A 118 -18.65 -5.64 0.57
CA GLY A 118 -17.98 -6.14 1.76
C GLY A 118 -16.54 -5.63 1.90
N VAL A 119 -15.74 -5.77 0.84
CA VAL A 119 -14.37 -5.24 0.82
C VAL A 119 -14.36 -3.72 0.89
N PHE A 120 -15.27 -3.03 0.17
CA PHE A 120 -15.36 -1.57 0.22
C PHE A 120 -15.59 -1.06 1.64
N THR A 121 -16.58 -1.63 2.33
CA THR A 121 -16.94 -1.24 3.71
C THR A 121 -15.84 -1.62 4.69
N TRP A 122 -15.25 -2.81 4.57
CA TRP A 122 -14.15 -3.24 5.44
C TRP A 122 -12.96 -2.29 5.42
N VAL A 123 -12.51 -1.92 4.22
CA VAL A 123 -11.35 -1.02 4.05
C VAL A 123 -11.70 0.40 4.48
N ALA A 124 -12.91 0.86 4.21
CA ALA A 124 -13.39 2.16 4.69
C ALA A 124 -13.40 2.23 6.23
N LEU A 125 -13.79 1.15 6.91
CA LEU A 125 -13.77 1.09 8.38
C LEU A 125 -12.35 1.17 8.94
N ILE A 126 -11.40 0.45 8.34
CA ILE A 126 -9.99 0.49 8.75
C ILE A 126 -9.46 1.92 8.61
N ASN A 127 -9.60 2.53 7.42
CA ASN A 127 -9.07 3.87 7.18
C ASN A 127 -9.75 4.94 8.04
N LEU A 128 -11.06 4.83 8.27
CA LEU A 128 -11.79 5.78 9.13
C LEU A 128 -11.31 5.70 10.58
N SER A 129 -10.94 4.51 11.05
CA SER A 129 -10.37 4.30 12.39
C SER A 129 -8.99 4.94 12.57
N SER A 130 -8.26 5.18 11.49
CA SER A 130 -6.88 5.68 11.53
C SER A 130 -6.79 7.21 11.55
N ILE A 131 -7.82 7.91 11.09
CA ILE A 131 -7.87 9.38 11.05
C ILE A 131 -7.78 10.03 12.45
N PRO A 132 -8.53 9.57 13.48
CA PRO A 132 -8.46 10.16 14.83
C PRO A 132 -7.08 9.99 15.48
N ALA A 133 -6.37 8.90 15.18
CA ALA A 133 -5.05 8.64 15.71
C ALA A 133 -4.03 9.69 15.22
N ARG A 134 -4.15 10.13 13.97
CA ARG A 134 -3.21 11.08 13.33
C ARG A 134 -3.41 12.54 13.69
N ILE A 135 -4.49 12.88 14.41
CA ILE A 135 -4.78 14.27 14.80
C ILE A 135 -3.91 14.72 16.00
N GLN A 136 -3.25 13.81 16.74
CA GLN A 136 -2.18 14.05 17.72
C GLN A 136 -2.27 15.34 18.59
N ILE A 137 -3.45 15.70 19.13
CA ILE A 137 -3.59 16.85 20.04
C ILE A 137 -3.26 16.47 21.51
N SER A 138 -3.25 15.18 21.88
CA SER A 138 -3.02 14.74 23.26
C SER A 138 -2.19 13.46 23.36
N ALA A 139 -1.36 13.35 24.40
CA ALA A 139 -0.42 12.26 24.65
C ALA A 139 -1.07 10.86 24.77
N ALA A 140 -2.37 10.80 25.06
CA ALA A 140 -3.13 9.54 25.05
C ALA A 140 -3.32 8.99 23.62
N TYR A 141 -3.48 9.86 22.62
CA TYR A 141 -3.64 9.46 21.22
C TYR A 141 -2.32 9.00 20.60
N THR A 142 -1.20 9.57 21.03
CA THR A 142 0.13 9.14 20.57
C THR A 142 0.41 7.68 20.92
N LYS A 143 0.08 7.24 22.14
CA LYS A 143 0.24 5.82 22.54
C LYS A 143 -0.68 4.91 21.73
N PHE A 144 -1.92 5.33 21.49
CA PHE A 144 -2.86 4.55 20.67
C PHE A 144 -2.37 4.41 19.22
N GLU A 145 -1.85 5.49 18.62
CA GLU A 145 -1.29 5.48 17.28
C GLU A 145 -0.12 4.50 17.13
N THR A 146 0.80 4.46 18.11
CA THR A 146 1.95 3.54 18.07
C THR A 146 1.53 2.07 17.98
N PHE A 147 0.42 1.68 18.61
CA PHE A 147 -0.11 0.31 18.53
C PHE A 147 -1.03 0.09 17.33
N TRP A 148 -1.82 1.11 16.96
CA TRP A 148 -2.81 1.00 15.90
C TRP A 148 -2.15 1.00 14.51
N GLU A 149 -1.10 1.78 14.31
CA GLU A 149 -0.45 1.95 13.01
C GLU A 149 0.16 0.64 12.44
N PRO A 150 0.87 -0.20 13.22
CA PRO A 150 1.32 -1.52 12.75
C PRO A 150 0.16 -2.49 12.53
N SER A 151 -0.89 -2.39 13.36
CA SER A 151 -2.07 -3.27 13.29
C SER A 151 -2.86 -3.02 12.01
N GLU A 152 -3.09 -1.76 11.65
CA GLU A 152 -3.72 -1.36 10.39
C GLU A 152 -2.97 -1.91 9.18
N LYS A 153 -1.64 -1.74 9.14
CA LYS A 153 -0.82 -2.24 8.03
C LYS A 153 -0.87 -3.77 7.94
N THR A 154 -0.90 -4.46 9.07
CA THR A 154 -1.04 -5.92 9.13
C THR A 154 -2.41 -6.37 8.63
N LEU A 155 -3.49 -5.69 9.01
CA LEU A 155 -4.85 -5.99 8.53
C LEU A 155 -5.00 -5.73 7.03
N CYS A 156 -4.40 -4.65 6.53
CA CYS A 156 -4.35 -4.35 5.10
C CYS A 156 -3.60 -5.45 4.33
N LEU A 157 -2.43 -5.88 4.82
CA LEU A 157 -1.63 -6.95 4.22
C LEU A 157 -2.38 -8.29 4.22
N LEU A 158 -3.04 -8.64 5.33
CA LEU A 158 -3.83 -9.86 5.43
C LEU A 158 -5.01 -9.84 4.44
N THR A 159 -5.67 -8.68 4.30
CA THR A 159 -6.77 -8.49 3.35
C THR A 159 -6.29 -8.63 1.91
N ASP A 160 -5.14 -8.04 1.57
CA ASP A 160 -4.53 -8.17 0.24
C ASP A 160 -4.19 -9.63 -0.07
N ALA A 161 -3.50 -10.33 0.84
CA ALA A 161 -3.14 -11.73 0.70
C ALA A 161 -4.39 -12.62 0.54
N PHE A 162 -5.44 -12.40 1.33
CA PHE A 162 -6.69 -13.15 1.27
C PHE A 162 -7.38 -13.00 -0.09
N LEU A 163 -7.53 -11.77 -0.59
CA LEU A 163 -8.16 -11.51 -1.90
C LEU A 163 -7.32 -12.08 -3.05
N ASN A 164 -6.00 -11.97 -2.96
CA ASN A 164 -5.08 -12.53 -3.94
C ASN A 164 -5.13 -14.06 -3.98
N VAL A 165 -5.28 -14.75 -2.84
CA VAL A 165 -5.52 -16.20 -2.79
C VAL A 165 -6.85 -16.57 -3.42
N ILE A 166 -7.94 -15.86 -3.12
CA ILE A 166 -9.26 -16.08 -3.73
C ILE A 166 -9.18 -15.95 -5.25
N PHE A 167 -8.45 -14.94 -5.74
CA PHE A 167 -8.24 -14.74 -7.17
C PHE A 167 -7.54 -15.93 -7.82
N ILE A 168 -6.44 -16.43 -7.24
CA ILE A 168 -5.72 -17.60 -7.78
C ILE A 168 -6.62 -18.84 -7.80
N ILE A 169 -7.36 -19.11 -6.71
CA ILE A 169 -8.29 -20.24 -6.63
C ILE A 169 -9.37 -20.12 -7.72
N SER A 170 -9.91 -18.91 -7.90
CA SER A 170 -10.95 -18.65 -8.90
C SER A 170 -10.42 -18.86 -10.32
N VAL A 171 -9.22 -18.36 -10.63
CA VAL A 171 -8.56 -18.57 -11.93
C VAL A 171 -8.35 -20.06 -12.19
N ARG A 172 -7.86 -20.83 -11.21
CA ARG A 172 -7.66 -22.28 -11.35
C ARG A 172 -8.97 -23.01 -11.62
N LYS A 173 -10.03 -22.72 -10.88
CA LYS A 173 -11.35 -23.34 -11.08
C LYS A 173 -11.92 -23.07 -12.47
N THR A 174 -11.85 -21.82 -12.93
CA THR A 174 -12.34 -21.44 -14.27
C THR A 174 -11.49 -22.05 -15.39
N LEU A 175 -10.18 -22.18 -15.22
CA LEU A 175 -9.31 -22.83 -16.22
C LEU A 175 -9.56 -24.33 -16.34
N ILE A 176 -9.68 -25.04 -15.20
CA ILE A 176 -9.89 -26.49 -15.17
C ILE A 176 -11.21 -26.84 -15.86
N SER A 177 -12.26 -26.02 -15.63
CA SER A 177 -13.54 -26.13 -16.31
C SER A 177 -13.47 -25.96 -17.84
N ASN A 178 -12.47 -25.23 -18.34
CA ASN A 178 -12.32 -24.93 -19.77
C ASN A 178 -11.31 -25.85 -20.49
N GLY A 179 -10.64 -26.77 -19.79
CA GLY A 179 -9.78 -27.81 -20.40
C GLY A 179 -8.50 -27.31 -21.09
N LEU A 180 -8.16 -26.02 -21.00
CA LEU A 180 -6.99 -25.45 -21.68
C LEU A 180 -5.71 -25.59 -20.82
N THR A 181 -4.96 -26.67 -21.02
CA THR A 181 -3.61 -26.86 -20.48
C THR A 181 -2.63 -25.75 -20.88
N LYS A 182 -2.88 -25.06 -22.00
CA LYS A 182 -2.06 -23.95 -22.53
C LYS A 182 -2.09 -22.68 -21.65
N TYR A 183 -3.10 -22.50 -20.80
CA TYR A 183 -3.19 -21.33 -19.92
C TYR A 183 -2.37 -21.43 -18.63
N ASN A 184 -1.70 -22.56 -18.39
CA ASN A 184 -0.92 -22.79 -17.18
C ASN A 184 0.24 -21.78 -17.04
N GLU A 185 0.84 -21.35 -18.16
CA GLU A 185 1.90 -20.35 -18.16
C GLU A 185 1.40 -18.95 -17.75
N LEU A 186 0.18 -18.57 -18.17
CA LEU A 186 -0.44 -17.32 -17.72
C LEU A 186 -0.74 -17.36 -16.22
N VAL A 187 -1.17 -18.52 -15.70
CA VAL A 187 -1.44 -18.70 -14.27
C VAL A 187 -0.15 -18.61 -13.46
N LYS A 188 0.93 -19.29 -13.90
CA LYS A 188 2.24 -19.21 -13.24
C LYS A 188 2.76 -17.78 -13.19
N PHE A 189 2.69 -17.04 -14.29
CA PHE A 189 3.11 -15.64 -14.33
C PHE A 189 2.28 -14.76 -13.38
N ASN A 190 0.96 -14.96 -13.37
CA ASN A 190 0.08 -14.20 -12.50
C ASN A 190 0.30 -14.52 -11.01
N VAL A 191 0.53 -15.80 -10.67
CA VAL A 191 0.92 -16.23 -9.31
C VAL A 191 2.26 -15.63 -8.91
N PHE A 192 3.24 -15.58 -9.81
CA PHE A 192 4.54 -14.97 -9.57
C PHE A 192 4.41 -13.47 -9.23
N VAL A 193 3.66 -12.71 -10.03
CA VAL A 193 3.44 -11.28 -9.78
C VAL A 193 2.74 -11.03 -8.45
N ILE A 194 1.77 -11.87 -8.07
CA ILE A 194 1.08 -11.80 -6.77
C ILE A 194 2.05 -12.12 -5.62
N GLY A 195 2.85 -13.18 -5.76
CA GLY A 195 3.84 -13.55 -4.75
C GLY A 195 4.86 -12.45 -4.53
N LEU A 196 5.31 -11.80 -5.62
CA LEU A 196 6.19 -10.64 -5.54
C LEU A 196 5.53 -9.45 -4.82
N SER A 197 4.25 -9.18 -5.08
CA SER A 197 3.49 -8.13 -4.39
C SER A 197 3.45 -8.35 -2.88
N ILE A 198 3.08 -9.56 -2.45
CA ILE A 198 2.99 -9.92 -1.02
C ILE A 198 4.37 -9.84 -0.35
N ALA A 199 5.43 -10.25 -1.06
CA ALA A 199 6.79 -10.19 -0.54
C ALA A 199 7.25 -8.74 -0.30
N LEU A 200 6.92 -7.82 -1.20
CA LEU A 200 7.22 -6.39 -1.05
C LEU A 200 6.45 -5.79 0.14
N ASP A 201 5.16 -6.10 0.26
CA ASP A 201 4.33 -5.62 1.38
C ASP A 201 4.83 -6.15 2.73
N LEU A 202 5.20 -7.44 2.79
CA LEU A 202 5.83 -8.04 3.98
C LEU A 202 7.17 -7.38 4.32
N GLY A 203 7.97 -7.03 3.31
CA GLY A 203 9.22 -6.29 3.51
C GLY A 203 9.01 -4.93 4.19
N ILE A 204 7.98 -4.19 3.77
CA ILE A 204 7.65 -2.88 4.37
C ILE A 204 7.12 -3.06 5.81
N VAL A 205 6.19 -4.00 6.04
CA VAL A 205 5.62 -4.24 7.36
C VAL A 205 6.67 -4.75 8.35
N SER A 206 7.53 -5.67 7.93
CA SER A 206 8.61 -6.21 8.76
C SER A 206 9.64 -5.15 9.16
N SER A 207 9.98 -4.24 8.24
CA SER A 207 10.82 -3.07 8.55
C SER A 207 10.21 -2.23 9.67
N MET A 208 8.93 -1.86 9.57
CA MET A 208 8.25 -1.07 10.59
C MET A 208 8.12 -1.76 11.95
N LEU A 209 7.87 -3.08 11.96
CA LEU A 209 7.81 -3.87 13.20
C LEU A 209 9.20 -4.00 13.86
N GLY A 210 10.26 -4.16 13.06
CA GLY A 210 11.64 -4.24 13.55
C GLY A 210 12.06 -2.99 14.31
N PHE A 211 11.76 -1.80 13.76
CA PHE A 211 12.04 -0.53 14.44
C PHE A 211 11.27 -0.35 15.74
N ASN A 212 10.00 -0.75 15.80
CA ASN A 212 9.19 -0.63 17.03
C ASN A 212 9.67 -1.56 18.15
N THR A 213 10.17 -2.74 17.80
CA THR A 213 10.66 -3.72 18.78
C THR A 213 11.98 -3.27 19.42
N LEU A 214 12.87 -2.64 18.63
CA LEU A 214 14.13 -2.08 19.13
C LEU A 214 13.89 -0.87 20.05
N ALA A 215 12.94 0.00 19.73
CA ALA A 215 12.59 1.15 20.58
C ALA A 215 12.04 0.76 21.97
N ILE A 216 11.36 -0.39 22.07
CA ILE A 216 10.84 -0.92 23.35
C ILE A 216 11.95 -1.54 24.21
N ILE A 217 13.00 -2.07 23.58
CA ILE A 217 14.15 -2.66 24.28
C ILE A 217 15.08 -1.56 24.82
N ASP A 218 15.29 -0.49 24.06
CA ASP A 218 16.14 0.65 24.43
C ASP A 218 15.47 1.59 25.46
N GLY A 219 14.13 1.61 25.51
CA GLY A 219 13.35 2.36 26.50
C GLY A 219 13.16 1.66 27.85
N LYS A 220 13.90 0.58 28.11
CA LYS A 220 13.80 -0.22 29.35
C LYS A 220 15.01 -0.09 30.28
N ASP A 221 15.90 0.87 30.04
CA ASP A 221 17.01 1.25 30.92
C ASP A 221 16.77 2.62 31.58
#